data_AF-A0A424SXU2-F1
#
_entry.id   AF-A0A424SXU2-F1
#
_cell.length_a   1.000
_cell.length_b   1.000
_cell.length_c   1.000
_cell.angle_alpha   90.00
_cell.angle_beta   90.00
_cell.angle_gamma   90.00
#
_symmetry.space_group_name_H-M   'P 1'
#
loop_
_entity.id
_entity.type
_entity.pdbx_description
1 polymer ?
#
loop_
_entity_poly.entity_id
_entity_poly.type
_entity_poly.pdbx_seq_one_letter_code
_entity_poly.pdbx_strand_id
1 'polypeptide(L)'
;LAKSLKDLFNSDLPINVIGTRHGEKLYETLVSREEMARTSNLENYYSIHADSRNLNYDNYFLKGQKDVSKLGDYTSHNTYQMQINEVKKLLKSLDFIKKEIQ
;
A
#
# COMPACT_ATOMS: atom_id res chain seq x y z
N LEU A 1 6.95 8.05 -9.35
CA LEU A 1 8.25 7.34 -9.46
C LEU A 1 9.01 7.68 -10.75
N ALA A 2 8.51 7.34 -11.95
CA ALA A 2 9.26 7.53 -13.21
C ALA A 2 9.79 8.97 -13.43
N LYS A 3 8.96 9.99 -13.20
CA LYS A 3 9.39 11.40 -13.29
C LYS A 3 10.51 11.75 -12.31
N SER A 4 10.43 11.25 -11.06
CA SER A 4 11.48 11.45 -10.06
C SER A 4 12.82 10.82 -10.50
N LEU A 5 12.79 9.66 -11.17
CA LEU A 5 14.00 9.04 -11.72
C LEU A 5 14.54 9.83 -12.91
N LYS A 6 13.69 10.24 -13.86
CA LYS A 6 14.12 11.11 -14.97
C LYS A 6 14.82 12.38 -14.48
N ASP A 7 14.22 13.06 -13.49
CA ASP A 7 14.81 14.25 -12.86
C ASP A 7 16.17 13.95 -12.20
N LEU A 8 16.30 12.82 -11.49
CA LEU A 8 17.53 12.46 -10.78
C LEU A 8 18.70 12.15 -11.71
N PHE A 9 18.41 11.49 -12.84
CA PHE A 9 19.40 11.09 -13.84
C PHE A 9 19.53 12.08 -15.00
N ASN A 10 18.87 13.24 -14.91
CA ASN A 10 18.82 14.25 -15.97
C ASN A 10 18.50 13.66 -17.35
N SER A 11 17.52 12.75 -17.40
CA SER A 11 17.15 12.00 -18.60
C SER A 11 15.91 12.60 -19.26
N ASP A 12 16.00 12.84 -20.57
CA ASP A 12 14.89 13.34 -21.39
C ASP A 12 14.10 12.24 -22.10
N LEU A 13 14.45 10.95 -21.89
CA LEU A 13 13.84 9.82 -22.57
C LEU A 13 12.29 9.80 -22.44
N PRO A 14 11.54 9.58 -23.53
CA PRO A 14 10.08 9.58 -23.47
C PRO A 14 9.55 8.42 -22.61
N ILE A 15 8.44 8.65 -21.91
CA ILE A 15 7.73 7.59 -21.17
C ILE A 15 6.76 6.92 -22.14
N ASN A 16 6.92 5.62 -22.35
CA ASN A 16 6.00 4.82 -23.15
C ASN A 16 5.02 4.06 -22.23
N VAL A 17 3.71 4.21 -22.46
CA VAL A 17 2.66 3.56 -21.67
C VAL A 17 2.22 2.29 -22.38
N ILE A 18 2.58 1.13 -21.83
CA ILE A 18 2.30 -0.18 -22.44
C ILE A 18 1.03 -0.86 -21.91
N GLY A 19 0.33 -0.23 -20.96
CA GLY A 19 -0.85 -0.79 -20.29
C GLY A 19 -0.54 -1.70 -19.10
N THR A 20 -1.58 -2.11 -18.39
CA THR A 20 -1.50 -3.01 -17.23
C THR A 20 -1.28 -4.45 -17.69
N ARG A 21 -0.36 -5.17 -17.04
CA ARG A 21 -0.04 -6.56 -17.38
C ARG A 21 -1.02 -7.53 -16.72
N HIS A 22 -1.05 -8.77 -17.20
CA HIS A 22 -1.87 -9.82 -16.61
C HIS A 22 -1.47 -10.06 -15.14
N GLY A 23 -2.45 -10.12 -14.25
CA GLY A 23 -2.25 -10.38 -12.82
C GLY A 23 -1.85 -9.15 -11.99
N GLU A 24 -1.71 -7.96 -12.59
CA GLU A 24 -1.42 -6.74 -11.84
C GLU A 24 -2.68 -6.07 -11.32
N LYS A 25 -2.59 -5.52 -10.10
CA LYS A 25 -3.63 -4.71 -9.49
C LYS A 25 -3.30 -3.22 -9.65
N LEU A 26 -4.34 -2.39 -9.76
CA LEU A 26 -4.18 -0.93 -9.81
C LEU A 26 -3.63 -0.38 -8.48
N TYR A 27 -4.07 -0.94 -7.36
CA TYR A 27 -3.60 -0.63 -6.02
C TYR A 27 -3.37 -1.90 -5.23
N GLU A 28 -2.39 -1.86 -4.33
CA GLU A 28 -2.11 -2.97 -3.43
C GLU A 28 -2.78 -2.74 -2.08
N THR A 29 -3.20 -3.83 -1.46
CA THR A 29 -3.85 -3.81 -0.14
C THR A 29 -2.89 -4.32 0.91
N LEU A 30 -2.67 -3.55 1.96
CA LEU A 30 -1.85 -3.96 3.10
C LEU A 30 -2.72 -4.60 4.19
N VAL A 31 -3.89 -4.01 4.46
CA VAL A 31 -4.83 -4.50 5.49
C VAL A 31 -6.23 -4.48 4.87
N SER A 32 -6.86 -5.64 4.77
CA SER A 32 -8.22 -5.76 4.29
C SER A 32 -9.23 -5.19 5.30
N ARG A 33 -10.44 -4.89 4.85
CA ARG A 33 -11.54 -4.43 5.70
C ARG A 33 -11.84 -5.35 6.88
N GLU A 34 -11.78 -6.66 6.69
CA GLU A 34 -12.00 -7.62 7.78
C GLU A 34 -10.88 -7.56 8.82
N GLU A 35 -9.63 -7.40 8.37
CA GLU A 35 -8.48 -7.26 9.26
C GLU A 35 -8.51 -5.91 9.99
N MET A 36 -8.90 -4.82 9.30
CA MET A 36 -9.05 -3.49 9.91
C MET A 36 -10.01 -3.51 11.10
N ALA A 37 -11.07 -4.32 11.05
CA ALA A 37 -12.04 -4.44 12.14
C ALA A 37 -11.45 -5.04 13.43
N ARG A 38 -10.33 -5.78 13.32
CA ARG A 38 -9.62 -6.42 14.44
C ARG A 38 -8.19 -5.94 14.60
N THR A 39 -7.89 -4.76 14.08
CA THR A 39 -6.54 -4.19 14.12
C THR A 39 -6.38 -3.21 15.28
N SER A 40 -5.27 -3.30 15.99
CA SER A 40 -4.78 -2.23 16.87
C SER A 40 -3.78 -1.36 16.12
N ASN A 41 -4.05 -0.05 16.12
CA ASN A 41 -3.15 0.94 15.52
C ASN A 41 -2.02 1.27 16.51
N LEU A 42 -0.79 0.94 16.15
CA LEU A 42 0.43 1.42 16.80
C LEU A 42 1.00 2.55 15.95
N GLU A 43 1.85 3.38 16.53
CA GLU A 43 2.36 4.60 15.87
C GLU A 43 2.83 4.37 14.41
N ASN A 44 3.58 3.28 14.16
CA ASN A 44 4.13 2.96 12.84
C ASN A 44 3.71 1.58 12.31
N TYR A 45 2.81 0.88 13.00
CA TYR A 45 2.48 -0.51 12.69
C TYR A 45 1.01 -0.82 12.95
N TYR A 46 0.47 -1.75 12.17
CA TYR A 46 -0.81 -2.39 12.45
C TYR A 46 -0.58 -3.76 13.08
N SER A 47 -1.20 -3.99 14.24
CA SER A 47 -1.25 -5.32 14.86
C SER A 47 -2.62 -5.93 14.61
N ILE A 48 -2.67 -6.93 13.73
CA ILE A 48 -3.90 -7.65 13.40
C ILE A 48 -4.04 -8.82 14.37
N HIS A 49 -5.07 -8.79 15.22
CA HIS A 49 -5.30 -9.88 16.17
C HIS A 49 -5.70 -11.15 15.44
N ALA A 50 -5.19 -12.29 15.93
CA ALA A 50 -5.62 -13.59 15.43
C ALA A 50 -7.12 -13.76 15.65
N ASP A 51 -7.76 -14.42 14.69
CA ASP A 51 -9.18 -14.68 14.77
C ASP A 51 -9.48 -15.72 15.86
N SER A 52 -10.11 -15.28 16.96
CA SER A 52 -10.51 -16.16 18.07
C SER A 52 -11.93 -16.71 17.92
N ARG A 53 -12.52 -16.66 16.71
CA ARG A 53 -13.78 -17.35 16.40
C ARG A 53 -13.57 -18.86 16.49
N ASN A 54 -13.65 -19.41 17.70
CA ASN A 54 -13.68 -20.85 17.99
C ASN A 54 -14.77 -21.52 17.14
N LEU A 55 -14.43 -22.25 16.05
CA LEU A 55 -15.24 -23.26 15.31
C LEU A 55 -16.77 -23.01 15.14
N ASN A 56 -17.25 -21.79 15.37
CA ASN A 56 -18.66 -21.43 15.47
C ASN A 56 -19.05 -20.76 14.16
N TYR A 57 -19.63 -21.58 13.29
CA TYR A 57 -20.22 -21.19 12.01
C TYR A 57 -21.38 -20.18 12.17
N ASP A 58 -21.93 -20.01 13.38
CA ASP A 58 -23.04 -19.11 13.68
C ASP A 58 -22.72 -17.62 13.40
N ASN A 59 -21.46 -17.22 13.55
CA ASN A 59 -21.02 -15.84 13.32
C ASN A 59 -20.99 -15.46 11.83
N TYR A 60 -21.09 -16.43 10.91
CA TYR A 60 -21.17 -16.16 9.47
C TYR A 60 -22.62 -15.93 9.00
N PHE A 61 -23.62 -16.52 9.66
CA PHE A 61 -24.99 -16.61 9.13
C PHE A 61 -26.05 -15.77 9.86
N LEU A 62 -25.89 -15.48 11.16
CA LEU A 62 -27.01 -14.89 11.95
C LEU A 62 -26.76 -13.50 12.53
N LYS A 63 -25.50 -13.05 12.66
CA LYS A 63 -25.15 -11.73 13.20
C LYS A 63 -24.01 -11.08 12.42
N GLY A 64 -24.31 -10.51 11.25
CA GLY A 64 -23.34 -9.66 10.55
C GLY A 64 -22.93 -8.48 11.43
N GLN A 65 -21.63 -8.28 11.64
CA GLN A 65 -21.12 -7.08 12.32
C GLN A 65 -21.31 -5.88 11.40
N LYS A 66 -22.38 -5.11 11.63
CA LYS A 66 -22.70 -3.91 10.85
C LYS A 66 -21.54 -2.90 10.80
N ASP A 67 -20.69 -2.87 11.82
CA ASP A 67 -19.57 -1.93 11.91
C ASP A 67 -18.43 -2.25 10.92
N VAL A 68 -18.24 -3.51 10.51
CA VAL A 68 -17.23 -3.89 9.49
C VAL A 68 -17.58 -3.26 8.14
N SER A 69 -18.86 -3.08 7.83
CA SER A 69 -19.31 -2.50 6.56
C SER A 69 -18.95 -1.02 6.38
N LYS A 70 -18.61 -0.33 7.48
CA LYS A 70 -18.21 1.09 7.46
C LYS A 70 -16.70 1.28 7.29
N LEU A 71 -15.91 0.23 7.48
CA LEU A 71 -14.45 0.29 7.32
C LEU A 71 -14.08 0.02 5.85
N GLY A 72 -13.05 0.71 5.37
CA GLY A 72 -12.44 0.47 4.06
C GLY A 72 -11.13 -0.30 4.20
N ASP A 73 -10.66 -0.90 3.11
CA ASP A 73 -9.32 -1.47 3.03
C ASP A 73 -8.26 -0.38 3.20
N TYR A 74 -7.14 -0.68 3.84
CA TYR A 74 -5.96 0.18 3.80
C TYR A 74 -5.08 -0.23 2.59
N THR A 75 -4.94 0.68 1.64
CA THR A 75 -4.36 0.42 0.33
C THR A 75 -3.27 1.41 -0.02
N SER A 76 -2.48 1.07 -1.03
CA SER A 76 -1.49 1.99 -1.60
C SER A 76 -2.11 3.23 -2.22
N HIS A 77 -3.45 3.34 -2.39
CA HIS A 77 -4.11 4.54 -2.92
C HIS A 77 -4.50 5.53 -1.83
N ASN A 78 -5.03 5.04 -0.72
CA ASN A 78 -5.59 5.87 0.35
C ASN A 78 -4.59 6.18 1.48
N THR A 79 -3.37 5.67 1.37
CA THR A 79 -2.25 6.10 2.19
C THR A 79 -1.65 7.43 1.70
N TYR A 80 -0.68 7.95 2.46
CA TYR A 80 0.09 9.12 2.08
C TYR A 80 0.82 8.91 0.75
N GLN A 81 0.48 9.72 -0.25
CA GLN A 81 1.14 9.72 -1.56
C GLN A 81 2.31 10.70 -1.57
N MET A 82 3.53 10.17 -1.63
CA MET A 82 4.73 10.99 -1.71
C MET A 82 4.74 11.85 -2.98
N GLN A 83 5.02 13.14 -2.82
CA GLN A 83 5.27 14.07 -3.90
C GLN A 83 6.62 13.79 -4.57
N ILE A 84 6.81 14.30 -5.79
CA ILE A 84 8.02 14.08 -6.60
C ILE A 84 9.31 14.37 -5.80
N ASN A 85 9.33 15.46 -5.04
CA ASN A 85 10.51 15.85 -4.25
C ASN A 85 10.80 14.90 -3.09
N GLU A 86 9.77 14.34 -2.45
CA GLU A 86 9.94 13.37 -1.37
C GLU A 86 10.43 12.04 -1.91
N VAL A 87 9.88 11.59 -3.04
CA VAL A 87 10.37 10.40 -3.76
C VAL A 87 11.85 10.59 -4.12
N LYS A 88 12.27 11.77 -4.59
CA LYS A 88 13.68 12.05 -4.87
C LYS A 88 14.56 11.97 -3.63
N LYS A 89 14.10 12.49 -2.49
CA LYS A 89 14.84 12.40 -1.21
C LYS A 89 15.00 10.95 -0.76
N LEU A 90 13.93 10.16 -0.83
CA LEU A 90 13.98 8.72 -0.51
C LEU A 90 14.90 7.96 -1.46
N LEU A 91 14.79 8.17 -2.78
CA LEU A 91 15.67 7.51 -3.75
C LEU A 91 17.15 7.85 -3.48
N LYS A 92 17.46 9.11 -3.15
CA LYS A 92 18.82 9.52 -2.78
C LYS A 92 19.32 8.93 -1.46
N SER A 93 18.46 8.38 -0.59
CA SER A 93 18.93 7.69 0.62
C SER A 93 19.38 6.25 0.33
N LEU A 94 18.97 5.65 -0.80
CA LEU A 94 19.30 4.28 -1.18
C LEU A 94 20.71 4.19 -1.78
N ASP A 95 21.58 3.36 -1.20
CA ASP A 95 22.98 3.28 -1.64
C ASP A 95 23.15 2.77 -3.07
N PHE A 96 22.27 1.88 -3.53
CA PHE A 96 22.28 1.44 -4.93
C PHE A 96 22.06 2.61 -5.89
N ILE A 97 21.08 3.47 -5.61
CA ILE A 97 20.80 4.64 -6.45
C ILE A 97 21.95 5.64 -6.41
N LYS A 98 22.56 5.86 -5.23
CA LYS A 98 23.73 6.75 -5.11
C LYS A 98 24.89 6.29 -5.98
N LYS A 99 25.15 4.97 -6.07
CA LYS A 99 26.22 4.39 -6.89
C LYS A 99 25.99 4.60 -8.39
N GLU A 100 24.74 4.54 -8.84
CA GLU A 100 24.39 4.72 -10.27
C GLU A 100 24.38 6.19 -10.72
N ILE A 101 24.34 7.15 -9.78
CA ILE A 101 24.37 8.59 -10.08
C ILE A 101 25.80 9.15 -10.18
N GLN A 102 26.81 8.42 -9.67
CA GLN A 102 28.23 8.79 -9.76
C GLN A 102 28.74 8.78 -11.20
#